data_AF-A0AAV8WRY8-F1
#
_entry.id   AF-A0AAV8WRY8-F1
#
_cell.length_a   1.000
_cell.length_b   1.000
_cell.length_c   1.000
_cell.angle_alpha   90.00
_cell.angle_beta   90.00
_cell.angle_gamma   90.00
#
_symmetry.space_group_name_H-M   'P 1'
#
loop_
_entity.id
_entity.type
_entity.pdbx_description
1 polymer ?
#
loop_
_entity_poly.entity_id
_entity_poly.type
_entity_poly.pdbx_seq_one_letter_code
_entity_poly.pdbx_strand_id
1 'polypeptide(L)'
;MLLQADILPVGIYTGSVYKDYGLLKNGFPAESVFNGSVLVVKTHEWGPNARSKFSKAILLVRSPGPAIQAEFNRQSGGHIGFASPDRYRHWQQFVNDKLRGWRQMNLDWLYNFSGPTHVIFYEQLVDNVEHTLKTVMNFIEVPMNHELFQCAVERKEGIYRRKKRVLNFDPYTPKMKEQLKNGQEKVYEAIYNFAAPATKR
;
A
#
# COMPACT_ATOMS: atom_id res chain seq x y z
N MET A 1 -0.49 -3.76 -5.62
CA MET A 1 0.32 -2.53 -5.52
C MET A 1 0.92 -2.54 -4.14
N LEU A 2 2.21 -2.85 -4.06
CA LEU A 2 2.88 -3.02 -2.77
C LEU A 2 3.18 -1.66 -2.16
N LEU A 3 2.47 -1.34 -1.09
CA LEU A 3 3.06 -0.57 -0.01
C LEU A 3 3.38 -1.53 1.12
N GLN A 4 4.68 -1.69 1.31
CA GLN A 4 5.30 -2.39 2.40
C GLN A 4 5.14 -1.51 3.66
N ALA A 5 3.95 -1.51 4.27
CA ALA A 5 3.70 -0.81 5.52
C ALA A 5 3.86 -1.80 6.67
N ASP A 6 5.11 -2.08 7.06
CA ASP A 6 5.44 -3.04 8.10
C ASP A 6 5.92 -2.34 9.40
N ILE A 7 5.44 -1.12 9.67
CA ILE A 7 5.86 -0.36 10.86
C ILE A 7 4.62 0.13 11.61
N LEU A 8 4.36 -0.47 12.77
CA LEU A 8 3.56 0.14 13.82
C LEU A 8 4.44 0.39 15.05
N PRO A 9 4.39 1.60 15.65
CA PRO A 9 5.20 1.99 16.80
C PRO A 9 4.70 1.41 18.13
N VAL A 10 4.47 0.10 18.18
CA VAL A 10 3.82 -0.58 19.32
C VAL A 10 4.65 -1.70 19.93
N GLY A 11 5.77 -2.08 19.31
CA GLY A 11 6.56 -3.24 19.74
C GLY A 11 5.85 -4.60 19.54
N ILE A 12 4.69 -4.61 18.90
CA ILE A 12 3.90 -5.79 18.51
C ILE A 12 4.14 -6.07 17.04
N TYR A 13 4.33 -7.34 16.69
CA TYR A 13 4.58 -7.73 15.30
C TYR A 13 3.38 -7.44 14.38
N THR A 14 3.69 -6.94 13.19
CA THR A 14 2.76 -6.83 12.06
C THR A 14 2.91 -8.06 11.18
N GLY A 15 1.81 -8.75 10.91
CA GLY A 15 1.79 -9.95 10.09
C GLY A 15 1.70 -9.70 8.60
N SER A 16 1.86 -10.75 7.80
CA SER A 16 1.51 -10.76 6.38
C SER A 16 0.83 -12.05 5.99
N VAL A 17 -0.11 -11.98 5.04
CA VAL A 17 -0.66 -13.18 4.39
C VAL A 17 0.37 -13.87 3.48
N TYR A 18 1.47 -13.19 3.17
CA TYR A 18 2.56 -13.73 2.37
C TYR A 18 3.70 -14.24 3.25
N LYS A 19 4.50 -15.14 2.68
CA LYS A 19 5.76 -15.61 3.29
C LYS A 19 6.94 -15.17 2.42
N ASP A 20 7.46 -13.99 2.67
CA ASP A 20 8.69 -13.52 2.03
C ASP A 20 9.91 -13.87 2.89
N TYR A 21 10.69 -14.86 2.43
CA TYR A 21 11.90 -15.30 3.14
C TYR A 21 12.97 -14.22 3.27
N GLY A 22 12.99 -13.24 2.35
CA GLY A 22 13.90 -12.10 2.45
C GLY A 22 13.50 -11.16 3.58
N LEU A 23 12.20 -10.88 3.72
CA LEU A 23 11.67 -10.07 4.82
C LEU A 23 11.84 -10.78 6.16
N LEU A 24 11.51 -12.07 6.23
CA LEU A 24 11.64 -12.88 7.45
C LEU A 24 13.06 -12.82 8.01
N LYS A 25 14.08 -12.97 7.15
CA LYS A 25 15.49 -12.92 7.55
C LYS A 25 15.97 -11.52 7.97
N ASN A 26 15.25 -10.46 7.57
CA ASN A 26 15.67 -9.07 7.75
C ASN A 26 14.79 -8.29 8.73
N GLY A 27 14.22 -8.97 9.73
CA GLY A 27 13.55 -8.31 10.85
C GLY A 27 12.03 -8.26 10.79
N PHE A 28 11.39 -9.06 9.91
CA PHE A 28 9.93 -9.21 9.86
C PHE A 28 9.49 -10.62 10.29
N PRO A 29 9.57 -10.96 11.60
CA PRO A 29 9.40 -12.33 12.07
C PRO A 29 7.96 -12.88 11.96
N ALA A 30 6.98 -12.02 11.71
CA ALA A 30 5.56 -12.38 11.57
C ALA A 30 5.09 -12.51 10.11
N GLU A 31 6.00 -12.63 9.14
CA GLU A 31 5.64 -13.08 7.80
C GLU A 31 4.88 -14.43 7.88
N SER A 32 3.81 -14.58 7.10
CA SER A 32 2.87 -15.71 7.14
C SER A 32 2.03 -15.84 8.42
N VAL A 33 2.06 -14.86 9.33
CA VAL A 33 1.16 -14.81 10.50
C VAL A 33 0.00 -13.87 10.19
N PHE A 34 -1.23 -14.39 10.23
CA PHE A 34 -2.45 -13.63 9.91
C PHE A 34 -3.62 -13.95 10.86
N ASN A 35 -3.29 -14.39 12.08
CA ASN A 35 -4.26 -14.69 13.14
C ASN A 35 -4.18 -13.63 14.27
N GLY A 36 -4.93 -13.81 15.36
CA GLY A 36 -4.99 -12.87 16.49
C GLY A 36 -3.68 -12.65 17.27
N SER A 37 -2.56 -13.26 16.86
CA SER A 37 -1.24 -13.04 17.47
C SER A 37 -0.50 -11.80 16.92
N VAL A 38 -1.04 -11.14 15.91
CA VAL A 38 -0.49 -9.91 15.31
C VAL A 38 -1.52 -8.79 15.29
N LEU A 39 -1.06 -7.55 15.39
CA LEU A 39 -1.95 -6.38 15.50
C LEU A 39 -2.54 -5.95 14.16
N VAL A 40 -1.74 -5.99 13.09
CA VAL A 40 -2.13 -5.63 11.72
C VAL A 40 -1.52 -6.61 10.75
N VAL A 41 -2.24 -6.94 9.68
CA VAL A 41 -1.82 -7.89 8.65
C VAL A 41 -1.80 -7.21 7.28
N LYS A 42 -0.66 -7.25 6.59
CA LYS A 42 -0.54 -6.77 5.21
C LYS A 42 -1.10 -7.80 4.22
N THR A 43 -1.99 -7.37 3.31
CA THR A 43 -2.52 -8.17 2.20
C THR A 43 -2.65 -7.35 0.90
N HIS A 44 -2.54 -8.02 -0.25
CA HIS A 44 -2.95 -7.50 -1.55
C HIS A 44 -4.08 -8.30 -2.17
N GLU A 45 -4.65 -9.24 -1.41
CA GLU A 45 -5.84 -9.98 -1.80
C GLU A 45 -7.08 -9.10 -1.64
N TRP A 46 -8.09 -9.37 -2.47
CA TRP A 46 -9.39 -8.73 -2.41
C TRP A 46 -10.46 -9.78 -2.71
N GLY A 47 -11.73 -9.42 -2.54
CA GLY A 47 -12.85 -10.37 -2.58
C GLY A 47 -13.32 -10.82 -1.19
N PRO A 48 -14.50 -11.46 -1.14
CA PRO A 48 -15.21 -11.73 0.12
C PRO A 48 -14.38 -12.54 1.11
N ASN A 49 -13.66 -13.57 0.63
CA ASN A 49 -12.83 -14.43 1.46
C ASN A 49 -11.60 -13.72 2.06
N ALA A 50 -11.07 -12.71 1.37
CA ALA A 50 -9.95 -11.93 1.89
C ALA A 50 -10.43 -10.98 2.98
N ARG A 51 -11.55 -10.30 2.74
CA ARG A 51 -12.12 -9.29 3.63
C ARG A 51 -12.72 -9.86 4.91
N SER A 52 -13.35 -11.04 4.85
CA SER A 52 -14.02 -11.66 6.00
C SER A 52 -13.09 -12.01 7.17
N LYS A 53 -11.77 -11.97 6.95
CA LYS A 53 -10.75 -12.27 7.96
C LYS A 53 -10.43 -11.09 8.90
N PHE A 54 -10.97 -9.90 8.63
CA PHE A 54 -10.57 -8.67 9.32
C PHE A 54 -11.77 -7.91 9.89
N SER A 55 -11.57 -7.27 11.04
CA SER A 55 -12.57 -6.44 11.72
C SER A 55 -12.43 -4.95 11.42
N LYS A 56 -11.21 -4.47 11.11
CA LYS A 56 -10.88 -3.11 10.68
C LYS A 56 -9.97 -3.17 9.45
N ALA A 57 -10.01 -2.15 8.61
CA ALA A 57 -9.14 -2.03 7.43
C ALA A 57 -8.41 -0.68 7.39
N ILE A 58 -7.12 -0.70 7.07
CA ILE A 58 -6.36 0.49 6.68
C ILE A 58 -6.11 0.39 5.18
N LEU A 59 -6.76 1.25 4.41
CA LEU A 59 -6.62 1.27 2.95
C LEU A 59 -5.56 2.30 2.54
N LEU A 60 -4.35 1.82 2.27
CA LEU A 60 -3.24 2.65 1.83
C LEU A 60 -3.21 2.78 0.29
N VAL A 61 -3.57 3.95 -0.20
CA VAL A 61 -3.76 4.26 -1.63
C VAL A 61 -2.60 5.08 -2.15
N ARG A 62 -2.02 4.68 -3.28
CA ARG A 62 -0.96 5.43 -3.98
C ARG A 62 -1.39 5.71 -5.40
N SER A 63 -0.92 6.83 -5.97
CA SER A 63 -1.14 7.13 -7.39
C SER A 63 -0.75 5.93 -8.27
N PRO A 64 -1.62 5.50 -9.22
CA PRO A 64 -1.43 4.27 -9.97
C PRO A 64 -0.17 4.26 -10.84
N GLY A 65 0.25 5.41 -11.38
CA GLY A 65 1.46 5.49 -12.21
C GLY A 65 2.72 5.06 -11.43
N PRO A 66 3.13 5.83 -10.41
CA PRO A 66 4.29 5.47 -9.57
C PRO A 66 4.18 4.08 -8.95
N ALA A 67 2.98 3.64 -8.60
CA ALA A 67 2.71 2.31 -8.07
C ALA A 67 2.98 1.17 -9.07
N ILE A 68 2.48 1.30 -10.30
CA ILE A 68 2.65 0.29 -11.36
C ILE A 68 4.12 0.22 -11.77
N GLN A 69 4.79 1.36 -11.89
CA GLN A 69 6.22 1.40 -12.18
C GLN A 69 7.05 0.74 -11.08
N ALA A 70 6.71 0.98 -9.81
CA ALA A 70 7.39 0.32 -8.69
C ALA A 70 7.21 -1.20 -8.71
N GLU A 71 6.02 -1.69 -9.04
CA GLU A 71 5.74 -3.12 -9.16
C GLU A 71 6.45 -3.75 -10.37
N PHE A 72 6.54 -3.05 -11.50
CA PHE A 72 7.28 -3.53 -12.66
C PHE A 72 8.77 -3.70 -12.39
N ASN A 73 9.37 -2.72 -11.71
CA ASN A 73 10.75 -2.79 -11.25
C ASN A 73 10.94 -3.95 -10.28
N ARG A 74 9.99 -4.21 -9.37
CA ARG A 74 10.05 -5.33 -8.45
C ARG A 74 10.01 -6.69 -9.17
N GLN A 75 9.10 -6.86 -10.12
CA GLN A 75 8.94 -8.11 -10.87
C GLN A 75 10.07 -8.37 -11.87
N SER A 76 10.69 -7.32 -12.39
CA SER A 76 11.70 -7.44 -13.46
C SER A 76 13.14 -7.26 -12.97
N GLY A 77 13.35 -6.65 -11.80
CA GLY A 77 14.67 -6.39 -11.22
C GLY A 77 14.84 -6.87 -9.77
N GLY A 78 13.82 -7.50 -9.16
CA GLY A 78 13.85 -7.90 -7.75
C GLY A 78 13.47 -6.76 -6.78
N HIS A 79 13.47 -7.02 -5.46
CA HIS A 79 12.87 -6.13 -4.45
C HIS A 79 13.39 -4.69 -4.51
N ILE A 80 14.69 -4.51 -4.78
CA ILE A 80 15.35 -3.21 -4.88
C ILE A 80 15.88 -2.88 -6.29
N GLY A 81 15.77 -3.79 -7.26
CA GLY A 81 16.31 -3.57 -8.60
C GLY A 81 15.35 -2.85 -9.54
N PHE A 82 15.81 -2.65 -10.77
CA PHE A 82 15.09 -1.99 -11.85
C PHE A 82 14.89 -2.96 -13.02
N ALA A 83 13.81 -2.78 -13.76
CA ALA A 83 13.61 -3.53 -14.99
C ALA A 83 14.72 -3.20 -16.01
N SER A 84 15.28 -4.21 -16.67
CA SER A 84 16.12 -3.98 -17.84
C SER A 84 15.29 -3.41 -19.00
N PRO A 85 15.89 -2.63 -19.91
CA PRO A 85 15.18 -2.05 -21.06
C PRO A 85 14.36 -3.08 -21.86
N ASP A 86 14.89 -4.29 -22.06
CA ASP A 86 14.23 -5.36 -22.84
C ASP A 86 12.88 -5.79 -22.26
N ARG A 87 12.67 -5.61 -20.96
CA ARG A 87 11.43 -5.99 -20.28
C ARG A 87 10.28 -5.06 -20.64
N TYR A 88 10.55 -3.86 -21.12
CA TYR A 88 9.53 -2.89 -21.51
C TYR A 88 8.73 -3.30 -22.75
N ARG A 89 9.13 -4.36 -23.47
CA ARG A 89 8.33 -4.95 -24.55
C ARG A 89 6.92 -5.41 -24.12
N HIS A 90 6.74 -5.75 -22.84
CA HIS A 90 5.44 -6.15 -22.27
C HIS A 90 4.80 -5.05 -21.42
N TRP A 91 5.37 -3.83 -21.44
CA TRP A 91 4.97 -2.74 -20.56
C TRP A 91 3.50 -2.35 -20.73
N GLN A 92 3.01 -2.26 -21.96
CA GLN A 92 1.62 -1.87 -22.21
C GLN A 92 0.61 -2.84 -21.60
N GLN A 93 0.81 -4.14 -21.83
CA GLN A 93 -0.03 -5.17 -21.22
C GLN A 93 0.06 -5.11 -19.70
N PHE A 94 1.28 -4.97 -19.16
CA PHE A 94 1.51 -4.86 -17.73
C PHE A 94 0.78 -3.66 -17.11
N VAL A 95 0.84 -2.48 -17.74
CA VAL A 95 0.15 -1.27 -17.26
C VAL A 95 -1.36 -1.50 -17.23
N ASN A 96 -1.95 -2.05 -18.30
CA ASN A 96 -3.37 -2.33 -18.36
C ASN A 96 -3.82 -3.30 -17.25
N ASP A 97 -3.11 -4.42 -17.09
CA ASP A 97 -3.45 -5.45 -16.11
C ASP A 97 -3.31 -4.92 -14.68
N LYS A 98 -2.21 -4.21 -14.39
CA LYS A 98 -1.97 -3.65 -13.06
C LYS A 98 -2.89 -2.49 -12.74
N LEU A 99 -3.26 -1.65 -13.71
CA LEU A 99 -4.25 -0.60 -13.50
C LEU A 99 -5.64 -1.17 -13.20
N ARG A 100 -6.05 -2.23 -13.92
CA ARG A 100 -7.30 -2.94 -13.63
C ARG A 100 -7.29 -3.53 -12.22
N GLY A 101 -6.23 -4.25 -11.85
CA GLY A 101 -6.08 -4.82 -10.51
C GLY A 101 -6.03 -3.76 -9.42
N TRP A 102 -5.32 -2.65 -9.65
CA TRP A 102 -5.26 -1.50 -8.74
C TRP A 102 -6.66 -0.94 -8.49
N ARG A 103 -7.43 -0.69 -9.55
CA ARG A 103 -8.79 -0.16 -9.42
C ARG A 103 -9.70 -1.14 -8.67
N GLN A 104 -9.67 -2.41 -9.06
CA GLN A 104 -10.54 -3.44 -8.48
C GLN A 104 -10.28 -3.61 -6.98
N MET A 105 -9.00 -3.71 -6.57
CA MET A 105 -8.62 -3.87 -5.18
C MET A 105 -9.08 -2.67 -4.33
N ASN A 106 -8.78 -1.44 -4.76
CA ASN A 106 -9.15 -0.26 -3.98
C ASN A 106 -10.67 -0.12 -3.83
N LEU A 107 -11.43 -0.27 -4.92
CA LEU A 107 -12.89 -0.15 -4.86
C LEU A 107 -13.55 -1.30 -4.10
N ASP A 108 -13.01 -2.51 -4.21
CA ASP A 108 -13.53 -3.67 -3.50
C ASP A 108 -13.36 -3.54 -1.98
N TRP A 109 -12.19 -3.10 -1.51
CA TRP A 109 -11.99 -2.81 -0.09
C TRP A 109 -12.82 -1.62 0.38
N LEU A 110 -12.91 -0.55 -0.42
CA LEU A 110 -13.65 0.65 -0.06
C LEU A 110 -15.15 0.41 0.10
N TYR A 111 -15.77 -0.31 -0.85
CA TYR A 111 -17.23 -0.46 -0.87
C TYR A 111 -17.75 -1.75 -0.27
N ASN A 112 -16.95 -2.83 -0.29
CA ASN A 112 -17.44 -4.15 0.09
C ASN A 112 -16.86 -4.64 1.43
N PHE A 113 -16.03 -3.85 2.11
CA PHE A 113 -15.66 -4.10 3.50
C PHE A 113 -16.69 -3.44 4.43
N SER A 114 -17.29 -4.23 5.32
CA SER A 114 -18.34 -3.74 6.22
C SER A 114 -17.81 -3.15 7.53
N GLY A 115 -16.53 -3.39 7.85
CA GLY A 115 -15.91 -2.87 9.07
C GLY A 115 -15.42 -1.43 8.92
N PRO A 116 -14.99 -0.80 10.03
CA PRO A 116 -14.36 0.51 9.99
C PRO A 116 -13.17 0.51 9.03
N THR A 117 -13.08 1.55 8.19
CA THR A 117 -12.01 1.70 7.21
C THR A 117 -11.33 3.05 7.37
N HIS A 118 -10.01 3.05 7.53
CA HIS A 118 -9.17 4.25 7.54
C HIS A 118 -8.39 4.35 6.24
N VAL A 119 -8.66 5.37 5.43
CA VAL A 119 -8.00 5.56 4.13
C VAL A 119 -6.80 6.50 4.30
N ILE A 120 -5.65 6.11 3.77
CA ILE A 120 -4.41 6.88 3.81
C ILE A 120 -3.87 7.01 2.40
N PHE A 121 -3.54 8.22 1.97
CA PHE A 121 -2.78 8.40 0.73
C PHE A 121 -1.28 8.26 1.01
N TYR A 122 -0.57 7.51 0.16
CA TYR A 122 0.86 7.31 0.27
C TYR A 122 1.63 8.63 0.25
N GLU A 123 1.19 9.57 -0.58
CA GLU A 123 1.79 10.88 -0.70
C GLU A 123 1.70 11.64 0.63
N GLN A 124 0.60 11.51 1.38
CA GLN A 124 0.45 12.07 2.72
C GLN A 124 1.35 11.36 3.74
N LEU A 125 1.43 10.02 3.67
CA LEU A 125 2.31 9.24 4.52
C LEU A 125 3.77 9.67 4.35
N VAL A 126 4.23 9.89 3.11
CA VAL A 126 5.61 10.31 2.84
C VAL A 126 5.87 11.74 3.30
N ASP A 127 4.89 12.63 3.14
CA ASP A 127 4.99 14.04 3.54
C ASP A 127 5.09 14.18 5.07
N ASN A 128 4.21 13.49 5.81
CA ASN A 128 4.17 13.57 7.27
C ASN A 128 3.91 12.21 7.92
N VAL A 129 4.96 11.38 7.96
CA VAL A 129 4.94 10.04 8.58
C VAL A 129 4.44 10.10 10.02
N GLU A 130 4.88 11.07 10.80
CA GLU A 130 4.53 11.18 12.22
C GLU A 130 3.03 11.37 12.40
N HIS A 131 2.44 12.34 11.70
CA HIS A 131 1.01 12.59 11.75
C HIS A 131 0.21 11.36 11.27
N THR A 132 0.60 10.77 10.13
CA THR A 132 -0.08 9.58 9.61
C THR A 132 -0.04 8.42 10.59
N LEU A 133 1.11 8.13 11.21
CA LEU A 133 1.22 7.09 12.23
C LEU A 133 0.32 7.37 13.44
N LYS A 134 0.23 8.63 13.91
CA LYS A 134 -0.71 8.99 14.99
C LYS A 134 -2.16 8.67 14.61
N THR A 135 -2.59 9.00 13.38
CA THR A 135 -3.96 8.68 12.94
C THR A 135 -4.22 7.17 12.87
N VAL A 136 -3.23 6.39 12.44
CA VAL A 136 -3.30 4.92 12.41
C VAL A 136 -3.45 4.38 13.82
N MET A 137 -2.61 4.84 14.76
CA MET A 137 -2.64 4.41 16.16
C MET A 137 -3.99 4.67 16.83
N ASN A 138 -4.57 5.85 16.58
CA ASN A 138 -5.90 6.18 17.07
C ASN A 138 -6.98 5.27 16.48
N PHE A 139 -6.91 4.98 15.17
CA PHE A 139 -7.87 4.11 14.50
C PHE A 139 -7.84 2.65 14.98
N ILE A 140 -6.64 2.13 15.24
CA ILE A 140 -6.47 0.76 15.76
C ILE A 140 -6.70 0.67 17.28
N GLU A 141 -6.89 1.81 17.96
CA GLU A 141 -7.17 1.91 19.41
C GLU A 141 -6.07 1.30 20.29
N VAL A 142 -4.80 1.44 19.87
CA VAL A 142 -3.67 0.97 20.66
C VAL A 142 -2.97 2.15 21.34
N PRO A 143 -2.70 2.07 22.65
CA PRO A 143 -2.00 3.12 23.37
C PRO A 143 -0.61 3.35 22.78
N MET A 144 -0.27 4.62 22.61
CA MET A 144 1.02 5.03 22.05
C MET A 144 2.04 5.17 23.16
N ASN A 145 3.10 4.35 23.13
CA ASN A 145 4.29 4.61 23.93
C ASN A 145 5.15 5.66 23.21
N HIS A 146 5.45 6.77 23.89
CA HIS A 146 6.15 7.89 23.26
C HIS A 146 7.56 7.54 22.78
N GLU A 147 8.30 6.73 23.54
CA GLU A 147 9.67 6.33 23.20
C GLU A 147 9.69 5.39 21.99
N LEU A 148 8.80 4.39 21.96
CA LEU A 148 8.65 3.49 20.81
C LEU A 148 8.19 4.23 19.55
N PHE A 149 7.32 5.22 19.74
CA PHE A 149 6.86 6.08 18.66
C PHE A 149 7.99 6.93 18.08
N GLN A 150 8.79 7.60 18.91
CA GLN A 150 9.94 8.36 18.43
C GLN A 150 10.96 7.48 17.73
N CYS A 151 11.28 6.31 18.29
CA CYS A 151 12.19 5.34 17.66
C CYS A 151 11.72 4.93 16.25
N ALA A 152 10.42 4.68 16.07
CA ALA A 152 9.85 4.34 14.77
C ALA A 152 9.93 5.51 13.76
N VAL A 153 9.68 6.74 14.21
CA VAL A 153 9.76 7.95 13.38
C VAL A 153 11.21 8.23 12.95
N GLU A 154 12.17 8.07 13.86
CA GLU A 154 13.60 8.20 13.59
C GLU A 154 14.10 7.12 12.61
N ARG A 155 13.54 5.90 12.69
CA ARG A 155 13.90 4.74 11.86
C ARG A 155 12.94 4.48 10.69
N LYS A 156 12.21 5.51 10.24
CA LYS A 156 11.23 5.40 9.13
C LYS A 156 11.84 4.96 7.79
N GLU A 157 13.16 5.06 7.65
CA GLU A 157 13.89 4.68 6.45
C GLU A 157 14.37 3.22 6.53
N GLY A 158 13.79 2.35 5.70
CA GLY A 158 14.11 0.93 5.67
C GLY A 158 15.08 0.50 4.56
N ILE A 159 15.74 -0.64 4.76
CA ILE A 159 16.70 -1.25 3.80
C ILE A 159 16.10 -1.59 2.43
N TYR A 160 14.77 -1.73 2.36
CA TYR A 160 14.05 -2.04 1.12
C TYR A 160 13.66 -0.79 0.31
N ARG A 161 14.06 0.41 0.77
CA ARG A 161 13.88 1.63 -0.01
C ARG A 161 14.81 1.61 -1.23
N ARG A 162 14.23 1.42 -2.40
CA ARG A 162 14.94 1.55 -3.68
C ARG A 162 15.48 2.98 -3.83
N LYS A 163 16.80 3.11 -4.08
CA LYS A 163 17.40 4.41 -4.44
C LYS A 163 16.71 4.97 -5.68
N LYS A 164 16.35 6.26 -5.68
CA LYS A 164 15.76 6.90 -6.86
C LYS A 164 16.73 6.78 -8.03
N ARG A 165 16.31 6.12 -9.11
CA ARG A 165 17.01 6.15 -10.39
C ARG A 165 16.15 6.97 -11.33
N VAL A 166 16.74 8.03 -11.87
CA VAL A 166 16.13 8.78 -12.95
C VAL A 166 16.15 7.85 -14.16
N LEU A 167 14.98 7.48 -14.66
CA LEU A 167 14.89 6.90 -15.99
C LEU A 167 15.15 8.03 -16.98
N ASN A 168 16.02 7.80 -17.96
CA ASN A 168 16.29 8.78 -19.01
C ASN A 168 15.13 8.91 -20.01
N PHE A 169 14.03 8.19 -19.79
CA PHE A 169 12.83 8.22 -20.61
C PHE A 169 11.58 8.05 -19.74
N ASP A 170 10.48 8.65 -20.16
CA ASP A 170 9.16 8.40 -19.58
C ASP A 170 8.61 7.09 -20.16
N PRO A 171 8.38 6.05 -19.34
CA PRO A 171 7.88 4.79 -19.86
C PRO A 171 6.42 4.87 -20.29
N TYR A 172 5.66 5.91 -19.92
CA TYR A 172 4.25 6.02 -20.22
C TYR A 172 3.97 6.79 -21.50
N THR A 173 3.25 6.15 -22.43
CA THR A 173 2.70 6.85 -23.61
C THR A 173 1.58 7.81 -23.18
N PRO A 174 1.24 8.82 -24.00
CA PRO A 174 0.11 9.72 -23.71
C PRO A 174 -1.20 8.99 -23.42
N LYS A 175 -1.50 7.95 -24.19
CA LYS A 175 -2.68 7.09 -23.99
C LYS A 175 -2.65 6.38 -22.62
N MET A 176 -1.50 5.88 -22.19
CA MET A 176 -1.37 5.27 -20.87
C MET A 176 -1.59 6.30 -19.76
N LYS A 177 -1.05 7.51 -19.90
CA LYS A 177 -1.24 8.59 -18.91
C LYS A 177 -2.70 8.96 -18.75
N GLU A 178 -3.45 9.04 -19.86
CA GLU A 178 -4.89 9.25 -19.83
C GLU A 178 -5.62 8.11 -19.11
N GLN A 179 -5.30 6.85 -19.42
CA GLN A 179 -5.89 5.70 -18.72
C GLN A 179 -5.59 5.71 -17.21
N LEU A 180 -4.35 6.02 -16.83
CA LEU A 180 -3.93 6.14 -15.43
C LEU A 180 -4.69 7.26 -14.71
N LYS A 181 -4.82 8.42 -15.35
CA LYS A 181 -5.58 9.56 -14.82
C LYS A 181 -7.04 9.19 -14.60
N ASN A 182 -7.71 8.65 -15.62
CA ASN A 182 -9.11 8.24 -15.53
C ASN A 182 -9.32 7.14 -14.46
N GLY A 183 -8.36 6.23 -14.31
CA GLY A 183 -8.38 5.22 -13.25
C GLY A 183 -8.23 5.83 -11.86
N GLN A 184 -7.29 6.77 -11.71
CA GLN A 184 -7.03 7.48 -10.46
C GLN A 184 -8.26 8.29 -10.02
N GLU A 185 -8.82 9.10 -10.91
CA GLU A 185 -9.99 9.95 -10.65
C GLU A 185 -11.15 9.11 -10.12
N LYS A 186 -11.48 7.99 -10.77
CA LYS A 186 -12.56 7.09 -10.33
C LYS A 186 -12.39 6.58 -8.90
N VAL A 187 -11.17 6.21 -8.51
CA VAL A 187 -10.92 5.72 -7.14
C VAL A 187 -10.90 6.86 -6.15
N TYR A 188 -10.36 8.02 -6.54
CA TYR A 188 -10.25 9.16 -5.63
C TYR A 188 -11.63 9.77 -5.37
N GLU A 189 -12.45 9.95 -6.41
CA GLU A 189 -13.86 10.33 -6.29
C GLU A 189 -14.64 9.36 -5.40
N ALA A 190 -14.43 8.06 -5.58
CA ALA A 190 -15.04 7.04 -4.73
C ALA A 190 -14.66 7.23 -3.25
N ILE A 191 -13.37 7.48 -2.96
CA ILE A 191 -12.88 7.76 -1.60
C ILE A 191 -13.48 9.06 -1.05
N TYR A 192 -13.50 10.13 -1.84
CA TYR A 192 -14.09 11.40 -1.42
C TYR A 192 -15.58 11.26 -1.09
N ASN A 193 -16.33 10.54 -1.92
CA ASN A 193 -17.76 10.28 -1.70
C ASN A 193 -18.00 9.36 -0.49
N PHE A 194 -17.09 8.41 -0.24
CA PHE A 194 -17.14 7.55 0.95
C PHE A 194 -16.85 8.33 2.23
N ALA A 195 -15.93 9.29 2.18
CA ALA A 195 -15.55 10.14 3.31
C ALA A 195 -16.50 11.34 3.51
N ALA A 196 -17.29 11.70 2.50
CA ALA A 196 -18.27 12.77 2.62
C ALA A 196 -19.32 12.41 3.69
N PRO A 197 -19.67 13.32 4.61
CA PRO A 197 -20.77 13.09 5.52
C PRO A 197 -22.02 12.81 4.68
N ALA A 198 -22.73 11.73 4.99
CA ALA A 198 -24.01 11.45 4.36
C ALA A 198 -24.87 12.72 4.47
N THR A 199 -25.24 13.29 3.33
CA THR A 199 -26.20 14.38 3.29
C THR A 199 -27.45 13.86 3.99
N LYS A 200 -27.73 14.38 5.19
CA LYS A 200 -28.96 14.10 5.92
C LYS A 200 -30.11 14.40 4.95
N ARG A 201 -30.75 13.35 4.44
CA ARG A 201 -32.09 13.44 3.83
C ARG A 201 -33.11 13.32 4.94
#